data_AF-A0A359EUR0-F1
#
_entry.id   AF-A0A359EUR0-F1
#
_cell.length_a   1.000
_cell.length_b   1.000
_cell.length_c   1.000
_cell.angle_alpha   90.00
_cell.angle_beta   90.00
_cell.angle_gamma   90.00
#
_symmetry.space_group_name_H-M   'P 1'
#
loop_
_entity.id
_entity.type
_entity.pdbx_description
1 polymer ?
#
loop_
_entity_poly.entity_id
_entity_poly.type
_entity_poly.pdbx_seq_one_letter_code
_entity_poly.pdbx_strand_id
1 'polypeptide(L)' 'MSKLQELDQKYVANTYARFPVEIVGGKGSIVKDAEGKEYIDMGSGIGVTSF' A
#
# COMPACT_ATOMS: atom_id res chain seq x y z
N MET A 1 -11.14 2.83 11.09
CA MET A 1 -9.94 3.29 10.36
C MET A 1 -8.73 2.74 11.11
N SER A 2 -7.68 2.31 10.41
CA SER A 2 -6.44 1.91 11.08
C SER A 2 -5.72 3.15 11.63
N LYS A 3 -4.84 2.97 12.62
CA LYS A 3 -3.99 4.05 13.14
C LYS A 3 -3.19 4.74 12.02
N LEU A 4 -2.74 3.99 11.02
CA LEU A 4 -2.04 4.55 9.86
C LEU A 4 -2.93 5.51 9.07
N GLN A 5 -4.20 5.15 8.82
CA GLN A 5 -5.15 6.00 8.11
C GLN A 5 -5.45 7.31 8.85
N GLU A 6 -5.52 7.26 10.19
CA GLU A 6 -5.69 8.46 11.02
C GLU A 6 -4.47 9.40 10.92
N LEU A 7 -3.26 8.83 10.92
CA LEU A 7 -2.03 9.60 10.75
C LEU A 7 -1.91 10.19 9.35
N ASP A 8 -2.26 9.43 8.31
CA ASP A 8 -2.28 9.90 6.91
C ASP A 8 -3.23 11.10 6.76
N GLN A 9 -4.47 10.99 7.26
CA GLN A 9 -5.44 12.09 7.20
C GLN A 9 -5.00 13.34 7.96
N LYS A 10 -4.28 13.16 9.07
CA LYS A 10 -3.84 14.28 9.91
C LYS A 10 -2.62 15.01 9.35
N TYR A 11 -1.68 14.29 8.76
CA TYR A 11 -0.36 14.83 8.43
C TYR A 11 -0.02 14.83 6.93
N VAL A 12 -0.82 14.18 6.08
CA VAL A 12 -0.58 14.10 4.64
C VAL A 12 -1.69 14.82 3.88
N ALA A 13 -1.33 15.65 2.91
CA ALA A 13 -2.30 16.29 2.04
C ALA A 13 -3.02 15.24 1.16
N ASN A 14 -4.35 15.31 1.11
CA ASN A 14 -5.22 14.35 0.42
C ASN A 14 -5.26 14.58 -1.11
N THR A 15 -4.11 14.59 -1.77
CA THR A 15 -4.01 14.80 -3.23
C THR A 15 -4.16 13.51 -4.04
N TYR A 16 -4.18 12.34 -3.38
CA TYR A 16 -4.32 11.02 -4.00
C TYR A 16 -5.45 10.24 -3.34
N ALA A 17 -6.25 9.54 -4.17
CA ALA A 17 -7.21 8.55 -3.68
C ALA A 17 -6.47 7.25 -3.34
N ARG A 18 -6.13 7.07 -2.06
CA ARG A 18 -5.41 5.89 -1.57
C ARG A 18 -6.38 4.74 -1.31
N PHE A 19 -5.96 3.53 -1.65
CA PHE A 19 -6.68 2.32 -1.24
C PHE A 19 -6.60 2.14 0.29
N PRO A 20 -7.65 1.62 0.94
CA PRO A 20 -7.65 1.38 2.38
C PRO A 20 -6.87 0.11 2.75
N VAL A 21 -5.60 0.02 2.33
CA VAL A 21 -4.70 -1.12 2.58
C VAL A 21 -3.35 -0.63 3.08
N GLU A 22 -2.82 -1.30 4.09
CA GLU A 22 -1.51 -1.00 4.69
C GLU A 22 -0.52 -2.10 4.26
N ILE A 23 0.26 -1.83 3.21
CA ILE A 23 1.30 -2.75 2.73
C ILE A 23 2.55 -2.60 3.60
N VAL A 24 2.99 -3.69 4.22
CA VAL A 24 4.16 -3.71 5.15
C VAL A 24 5.37 -4.42 4.57
N GLY A 25 5.24 -5.07 3.42
CA GLY A 25 6.35 -5.70 2.72
C GLY A 25 5.98 -6.20 1.33
N GLY A 26 7.00 -6.47 0.51
CA GLY A 26 6.82 -7.04 -0.82
C GLY A 26 8.05 -7.81 -1.30
N LYS A 27 7.83 -8.83 -2.12
CA LYS A 27 8.86 -9.62 -2.79
C LYS A 27 8.35 -10.11 -4.15
N GLY A 28 9.06 -9.74 -5.22
CA GLY A 28 8.58 -9.98 -6.59
C GLY A 28 7.22 -9.31 -6.79
N SER A 29 6.29 -10.03 -7.43
CA SER A 29 4.92 -9.54 -7.66
C SER A 29 3.97 -9.71 -6.45
N ILE A 30 4.46 -10.10 -5.28
CA ILE A 30 3.63 -10.31 -4.08
C ILE A 30 3.89 -9.20 -3.06
N VAL A 31 2.82 -8.59 -2.55
CA VAL A 31 2.83 -7.66 -1.41
C VAL A 31 2.02 -8.22 -0.26
N LYS A 32 2.40 -7.87 0.97
CA LYS A 32 1.76 -8.33 2.21
C LYS A 32 1.21 -7.15 2.98
N ASP A 33 -0.01 -7.27 3.48
CA ASP A 33 -0.57 -6.30 4.42
C ASP A 33 -0.15 -6.59 5.87
N ALA A 34 -0.50 -5.67 6.76
CA ALA A 34 -0.21 -5.76 8.20
C ALA A 34 -0.87 -6.97 8.90
N GLU A 35 -1.92 -7.56 8.32
CA GLU A 35 -2.59 -8.76 8.84
C GLU A 35 -1.98 -10.06 8.28
N GLY A 36 -0.97 -9.95 7.41
CA GLY A 36 -0.26 -11.06 6.79
C GLY A 36 -0.92 -11.60 5.52
N LYS A 37 -1.98 -10.96 5.03
CA LYS A 37 -2.64 -11.35 3.77
C LYS A 37 -1.78 -10.93 2.58
N GLU A 38 -1.68 -11.83 1.61
CA GLU A 38 -0.88 -11.63 0.39
C GLU A 38 -1.77 -11.16 -0.78
N TYR A 39 -1.21 -10.29 -1.60
CA TYR A 39 -1.83 -9.74 -2.80
C TYR A 39 -0.85 -9.79 -3.97
N ILE A 40 -1.39 -9.93 -5.19
CA ILE A 40 -0.62 -9.75 -6.42
C ILE A 40 -0.57 -8.25 -6.74
N ASP A 41 0.64 -7.70 -6.87
CA ASP A 41 0.85 -6.31 -7.31
C ASP A 41 0.66 -6.20 -8.83
N MET A 42 -0.54 -5.78 -9.22
CA MET A 42 -0.91 -5.51 -10.60
C MET A 42 -0.60 -4.06 -11.04
N GLY A 43 -0.05 -3.23 -10.15
CA GLY A 43 0.33 -1.85 -10.46
C GLY A 43 1.82 -1.69 -10.77
N SER A 44 2.66 -2.52 -10.15
CA SER A 44 4.14 -2.50 -10.28
C SER A 44 4.74 -1.11 -10.12
N GLY A 45 4.13 -0.25 -9.29
CA GLY A 45 4.53 1.15 -9.13
C GLY A 45 4.52 1.95 -10.44
N ILE A 46 3.55 1.74 -11.33
CA ILE A 46 3.56 2.31 -12.69
C ILE A 46 4.78 1.80 -13.48
N GLY A 47 5.05 0.50 -13.39
CA GLY A 47 6.15 -0.19 -14.07
C GLY A 47 7.54 -0.03 -13.44
N VAL A 48 7.67 0.67 -12.31
CA VAL A 48 8.94 0.85 -11.59
C VAL A 48 9.50 -0.48 -11.08
N THR A 49 8.64 -1.44 -10.71
CA THR A 49 9.04 -2.73 -10.13
C THR A 49 8.77 -3.91 -11.05
N SER A 50 9.03 -3.77 -12.36
CA SER A 50 8.71 -4.78 -13.38
C SER A 50 9.76 -5.90 -13.58
N PHE A 51 10.67 -6.10 -12.64
CA PHE A 51 11.85 -6.98 -12.77
C PHE A 51 11.64 -8.38 -12.19
#